data_AF-A0A9X6LK29-F1
#
_entry.id   AF-A0A9X6LK29-F1
#
_cell.length_a   1.000
_cell.length_b   1.000
_cell.length_c   1.000
_cell.angle_alpha   90.00
_cell.angle_beta   90.00
_cell.angle_gamma   90.00
#
_symmetry.space_group_name_H-M   'P 1'
#
loop_
_entity.id
_entity.type
_entity.pdbx_description
1 polymer ?
#
loop_
_entity_poly.entity_id
_entity_poly.type
_entity_poly.pdbx_seq_one_letter_code
_entity_poly.pdbx_strand_id
1 'polypeptide(L)' 'MFWKFGGKKRTKLGKFIDLHGYNQNDLEKEAKLSRPTVSKACNDKDYIPSPTVMKKILKAIRKIKPNAKTHDFWDM' A
#
# COMPACT_ATOMS: atom_id res chain seq x y z
N MET A 1 -4.96 17.93 -19.15
CA MET A 1 -6.16 17.09 -19.38
C MET A 1 -6.61 16.56 -18.02
N PHE A 2 -7.58 17.23 -17.40
CA PHE A 2 -8.02 17.00 -16.03
C PHE A 2 -9.16 15.98 -16.02
N TRP A 3 -8.90 14.74 -15.61
CA TRP A 3 -9.91 13.69 -15.52
C TRP A 3 -10.19 13.30 -14.07
N LYS A 4 -11.38 13.72 -13.60
CA LYS A 4 -12.27 13.05 -12.64
C LYS A 4 -11.63 12.49 -11.35
N PHE A 5 -11.64 13.32 -10.30
CA PHE A 5 -11.57 12.89 -8.89
C PHE A 5 -12.89 12.23 -8.41
N GLY A 6 -13.30 11.14 -9.06
CA GLY A 6 -14.13 10.12 -8.41
C GLY A 6 -13.21 9.25 -7.55
N GLY A 7 -12.63 9.86 -6.51
CA GLY A 7 -11.43 9.36 -5.84
C GLY A 7 -11.64 7.95 -5.30
N LYS A 8 -10.94 6.97 -5.88
CA LYS A 8 -10.81 5.63 -5.29
C LYS A 8 -10.47 5.84 -3.81
N LYS A 9 -11.19 5.19 -2.90
CA LYS A 9 -10.78 5.15 -1.49
C LYS A 9 -9.33 4.66 -1.49
N ARG A 10 -8.41 5.47 -0.97
CA ARG A 10 -6.99 5.14 -0.87
C ARG A 10 -6.58 5.24 0.59
N THR A 11 -5.86 4.23 1.06
CA THR A 11 -5.20 4.23 2.36
C THR A 11 -3.95 5.10 2.33
N LYS A 12 -3.30 5.29 3.48
CA LYS A 12 -1.98 5.94 3.56
C LYS A 12 -0.97 5.21 2.68
N LEU A 13 -1.00 3.87 2.69
CA LEU A 13 -0.22 3.01 1.80
C LEU A 13 -0.52 3.26 0.33
N GLY A 14 -1.81 3.24 -0.05
CA GLY A 14 -2.23 3.43 -1.44
C GLY A 14 -1.78 4.78 -1.98
N LYS A 15 -1.88 5.84 -1.18
CA LYS A 15 -1.38 7.18 -1.52
C LYS A 15 0.14 7.21 -1.63
N PHE A 16 0.84 6.54 -0.72
CA PHE A 16 2.30 6.48 -0.74
C PHE A 16 2.82 5.87 -2.04
N ILE A 17 2.30 4.71 -2.45
CA ILE A 17 2.75 4.07 -3.69
C ILE A 17 2.43 4.93 -4.92
N ASP A 18 1.23 5.52 -4.97
CA ASP A 18 0.81 6.39 -6.07
C ASP A 18 1.73 7.63 -6.18
N LEU A 19 2.13 8.24 -5.05
CA LEU A 19 3.04 9.39 -5.01
C LEU A 19 4.47 9.05 -5.47
N HIS A 20 4.90 7.82 -5.27
CA HIS A 20 6.23 7.33 -5.66
C HIS A 20 6.24 6.65 -7.04
N GLY A 21 5.15 6.73 -7.81
CA GLY A 21 5.05 6.10 -9.13
C GLY A 21 4.98 4.57 -9.10
N TYR A 22 4.68 3.99 -7.95
CA TYR A 22 4.61 2.55 -7.72
C TYR A 22 3.15 2.08 -7.82
N ASN A 23 2.89 1.00 -8.56
CA ASN A 23 1.53 0.48 -8.73
C ASN A 23 1.25 -0.72 -7.81
N GLN A 24 -0.03 -1.13 -7.69
CA GLN A 24 -0.43 -2.25 -6.85
C GLN A 24 0.12 -3.60 -7.36
N ASN A 25 0.33 -3.77 -8.67
CA ASN A 25 0.90 -4.99 -9.24
C ASN A 25 2.40 -5.13 -8.90
N ASP A 26 3.13 -4.02 -8.86
CA ASP A 26 4.54 -3.99 -8.46
C ASP A 26 4.65 -4.34 -6.98
N LEU A 27 3.78 -3.76 -6.15
CA LEU A 27 3.70 -4.10 -4.74
C LEU A 27 3.31 -5.58 -4.53
N GLU A 28 2.41 -6.13 -5.35
CA GLU A 28 2.04 -7.55 -5.33
C GLU A 28 3.24 -8.45 -5.58
N LYS A 29 3.98 -8.19 -6.67
CA LYS A 29 5.17 -8.96 -7.05
C LYS A 29 6.27 -8.86 -5.99
N GLU A 30 6.53 -7.65 -5.50
CA GLU A 30 7.59 -7.39 -4.55
C GLU A 30 7.27 -7.95 -3.16
N ALA A 31 6.04 -7.74 -2.67
CA ALA A 31 5.61 -8.24 -1.36
C ALA A 31 5.29 -9.74 -1.38
N LYS A 32 5.19 -10.37 -2.56
CA LYS A 32 4.73 -11.76 -2.75
C LYS A 32 3.41 -12.00 -2.01
N LEU A 33 2.44 -11.14 -2.31
CA LEU A 33 1.08 -11.17 -1.79
C LEU A 33 0.10 -11.39 -2.93
N SER A 34 -1.14 -11.74 -2.62
CA SER A 34 -2.18 -11.86 -3.64
C SER A 34 -2.77 -10.49 -3.96
N ARG A 35 -3.16 -10.28 -5.23
CA ARG A 35 -3.85 -9.07 -5.68
C ARG A 35 -5.02 -8.61 -4.78
N PRO A 36 -5.92 -9.48 -4.28
CA PRO A 36 -7.00 -9.03 -3.39
C PRO A 36 -6.48 -8.47 -2.07
N THR A 37 -5.39 -9.03 -1.54
CA THR A 37 -4.77 -8.57 -0.28
C THR A 37 -4.16 -7.20 -0.45
N VAL A 38 -3.40 -6.99 -1.53
CA VAL A 38 -2.77 -5.70 -1.84
C VAL A 38 -3.82 -4.65 -2.15
N SER A 39 -4.86 -5.00 -2.91
CA SER A 39 -5.97 -4.11 -3.22
C SER A 39 -6.69 -3.65 -1.96
N LYS A 40 -7.00 -4.56 -1.02
CA LYS A 40 -7.56 -4.18 0.28
C LYS A 40 -6.62 -3.27 1.04
N ALA A 41 -5.33 -3.62 1.16
CA ALA A 41 -4.35 -2.81 1.87
C ALA A 41 -4.18 -1.39 1.28
N CYS A 42 -4.38 -1.22 -0.02
CA CYS A 42 -4.24 0.08 -0.70
C CYS A 42 -5.53 0.90 -0.74
N ASN A 43 -6.69 0.25 -0.67
CA ASN A 43 -7.98 0.92 -0.92
C ASN A 43 -8.94 0.95 0.28
N ASP A 44 -8.81 -0.01 1.21
CA ASP A 44 -9.69 -0.17 2.36
C ASP A 44 -8.99 0.33 3.64
N LYS A 45 -9.55 1.38 4.24
CA LYS A 45 -8.99 2.01 5.45
C LYS A 45 -9.31 1.23 6.73
N ASP A 46 -10.38 0.45 6.71
CA ASP A 46 -10.83 -0.36 7.84
C ASP A 46 -10.13 -1.73 7.84
N TYR A 47 -9.48 -2.08 6.73
CA TYR A 47 -8.67 -3.27 6.61
C TYR A 47 -7.30 -3.12 7.29
N ILE A 48 -7.13 -3.83 8.40
CA ILE A 48 -5.84 -4.01 9.07
C ILE A 48 -5.27 -5.38 8.67
N PRO A 49 -4.20 -5.44 7.86
CA PRO A 49 -3.58 -6.70 7.48
C PRO A 49 -2.96 -7.42 8.69
N SER A 50 -2.76 -8.74 8.59
CA SER A 50 -2.03 -9.48 9.63
C SER A 50 -0.57 -9.01 9.75
N PRO A 51 0.09 -9.18 10.90
CA PRO A 51 1.49 -8.77 11.09
C PRO A 51 2.45 -9.34 10.03
N THR A 52 2.19 -10.54 9.52
CA THR A 52 2.96 -11.17 8.44
C THR A 52 2.81 -10.43 7.12
N VAL A 53 1.58 -10.02 6.78
CA VAL A 53 1.30 -9.24 5.56
C VAL A 53 1.91 -7.85 5.68
N MET A 54 1.74 -7.19 6.83
CA MET A 54 2.37 -5.89 7.09
C MET A 54 3.89 -5.95 6.92
N LYS A 55 4.56 -6.97 7.49
CA LYS A 55 6.01 -7.16 7.33
C LYS A 55 6.44 -7.29 5.86
N LYS A 56 5.68 -8.05 5.06
CA LYS A 56 5.94 -8.21 3.61
C LYS A 56 5.79 -6.90 2.85
N ILE A 57 4.68 -6.18 3.07
CA ILE A 57 4.42 -4.88 2.47
C ILE A 57 5.51 -3.88 2.87
N LEU A 58 5.87 -3.84 4.15
CA LEU A 58 6.88 -2.92 4.66
C LEU A 58 8.26 -3.22 4.08
N LYS A 59 8.61 -4.50 3.88
CA LYS A 59 9.85 -4.89 3.20
C LYS A 59 9.89 -4.37 1.76
N ALA A 60 8.78 -4.45 1.03
CA ALA A 60 8.66 -3.91 -0.32
C ALA A 60 8.80 -2.38 -0.34
N ILE A 61 8.07 -1.69 0.55
CA ILE A 61 8.13 -0.23 0.67
C ILE A 61 9.51 0.26 1.07
N ARG A 62 10.24 -0.48 1.91
CA ARG A 62 11.58 -0.08 2.36
C ARG A 62 12.61 0.01 1.24
N LYS A 63 12.35 -0.58 0.07
CA LYS A 63 13.16 -0.34 -1.12
C LYS A 63 13.06 1.11 -1.63
N ILE A 64 11.94 1.76 -1.36
CA ILE A 64 11.64 3.14 -1.75
C ILE A 64 11.92 4.10 -0.58
N LYS A 65 11.44 3.75 0.61
CA LYS A 65 11.62 4.52 1.85
C LYS A 65 12.21 3.62 2.95
N PRO A 66 13.55 3.57 3.09
CA PRO A 66 14.23 2.67 4.03
C PRO A 66 13.76 2.78 5.49
N ASN A 67 13.38 4.00 5.92
CA ASN A 67 12.95 4.30 7.28
C ASN A 67 11.44 4.11 7.50
N ALA A 68 10.71 3.51 6.55
CA ALA A 68 9.28 3.31 6.67
C ALA A 68 8.93 2.38 7.84
N LYS A 69 7.91 2.77 8.61
CA LYS A 69 7.37 2.06 9.77
C LYS A 69 5.92 1.68 9.53
N THR A 70 5.40 0.74 10.31
CA THR A 70 4.01 0.28 10.18
C THR A 70 3.00 1.39 10.48
N HIS A 71 3.26 2.22 11.49
CA HIS A 71 2.39 3.36 11.84
C HIS A 71 2.30 4.45 10.75
N ASP A 72 3.24 4.47 9.80
CA ASP A 72 3.16 5.40 8.66
C ASP A 72 1.98 5.06 7.74
N PHE A 73 1.52 3.81 7.76
CA PHE A 73 0.55 3.27 6.80
C PHE A 73 -0.74 2.77 7.43
N TRP A 74 -0.70 2.31 8.68
CA TRP A 74 -1.85 1.82 9.44
C TRP A 74 -1.90 2.53 10.78
N ASP A 75 -3.08 3.01 11.15
CA ASP A 75 -3.34 3.59 12.47
C ASP A 75 -3.62 2.41 13.43
N MET A 76 -2.62 2.07 14.25
CA MET A 76 -2.63 0.99 15.25
C MET A 76 -2.36 1.54 16.64
#